data_AF-A0A955Y8P4-F1
#
_entry.id   AF-A0A955Y8P4-F1
#
_cell.length_a   1.000
_cell.length_b   1.000
_cell.length_c   1.000
_cell.angle_alpha   90.00
_cell.angle_beta   90.00
_cell.angle_gamma   90.00
#
_symmetry.space_group_name_H-M   'P 1'
#
loop_
_entity.id
_entity.type
_entity.pdbx_description
1 polymer ?
#
loop_
_entity_poly.entity_id
_entity_poly.type
_entity_poly.pdbx_seq_one_letter_code
_entity_poly.pdbx_strand_id
1 'polypeptide(L)'
;MIRGLLDTFVAMPELRRRQVHVVAVACALFLVHATFISTWQIEDAAITFAYARNAAIGEGFVANPGGTWVQGFSNPTWTLFLTLTTLLGLPVFAMSKLAGVGSGLLTLPLAWLWARRLTSTPDASLWPAMAPLLLAFSGPFVVWTASGLENGFFGLFLTAGVLRLLHEGDRPAAPWSAVPLALLALTRPEAPVYVATIAVLLGPRAFLQGGVRWALGFVLGVAAPVAGWLLWCEWAFGWALPNTYYAKDPSDRAFPLQWKHRTWSYLRQWSLSSTHVFLLPLFVYGQTGLTGRRARLGTFVLLAGLVVTLPGLSWPRLLLPIPDEPKEMMYLRIPVYALGALAVVLAGTGRDRADERR
;
A
#
# COMPACT_ATOMS: atom_id res chain seq x y z
N MET A 1 18.36 -28.20 1.53
CA MET A 1 17.39 -27.09 1.41
C MET A 1 16.74 -27.01 0.02
N ILE A 2 17.52 -26.89 -1.07
CA ILE A 2 16.99 -26.72 -2.44
C ILE A 2 16.12 -27.91 -2.91
N ARG A 3 16.56 -29.17 -2.69
CA ARG A 3 15.76 -30.36 -3.05
C ARG A 3 14.38 -30.37 -2.39
N GLY A 4 14.29 -30.10 -1.09
CA GLY A 4 13.00 -30.06 -0.37
C GLY A 4 12.04 -28.97 -0.88
N LEU A 5 12.56 -27.83 -1.35
CA LEU A 5 11.73 -26.80 -1.99
C LEU A 5 11.19 -27.27 -3.35
N LEU A 6 12.02 -27.97 -4.14
CA LEU A 6 11.60 -28.56 -5.41
C LEU A 6 10.56 -29.66 -5.20
N ASP A 7 10.76 -30.54 -4.21
CA ASP A 7 9.81 -31.60 -3.88
C ASP A 7 8.46 -31.00 -3.45
N THR A 8 8.49 -29.94 -2.63
CA THR A 8 7.28 -29.20 -2.22
C THR A 8 6.59 -28.56 -3.42
N PHE A 9 7.35 -27.98 -4.36
CA PHE A 9 6.80 -27.34 -5.56
C PHE A 9 6.16 -28.36 -6.50
N VAL A 10 6.83 -29.49 -6.76
CA VAL A 10 6.33 -30.57 -7.63
C VAL A 10 5.05 -31.18 -7.07
N ALA A 11 4.97 -31.32 -5.73
CA ALA A 11 3.78 -31.84 -5.05
C ALA A 11 2.56 -30.88 -5.09
N MET A 12 2.72 -29.61 -5.46
CA MET A 12 1.59 -28.68 -5.53
C MET A 12 0.63 -29.02 -6.69
N PRO A 13 -0.67 -28.70 -6.57
CA PRO A 13 -1.60 -28.75 -7.70
C PRO A 13 -1.08 -27.94 -8.90
N GLU A 14 -1.36 -28.40 -10.13
CA GLU A 14 -0.82 -27.79 -11.34
C GLU A 14 -1.11 -26.29 -11.45
N LEU A 15 -2.35 -25.88 -11.18
CA LEU A 15 -2.75 -24.47 -11.22
C LEU A 15 -2.02 -23.63 -10.16
N ARG A 16 -1.72 -24.19 -8.99
CA ARG A 16 -0.93 -23.51 -7.96
C ARG A 16 0.52 -23.31 -8.42
N ARG A 17 1.11 -24.29 -9.11
CA ARG A 17 2.44 -24.11 -9.73
C ARG A 17 2.43 -23.00 -10.79
N ARG A 18 1.41 -22.99 -11.66
CA ARG A 18 1.22 -21.91 -12.64
C ARG A 18 1.08 -20.54 -11.99
N GLN A 19 0.36 -20.42 -10.86
CA GLN A 19 0.31 -19.17 -10.10
C GLN A 19 1.69 -18.73 -9.61
N VAL A 20 2.50 -19.64 -9.06
CA VAL A 20 3.86 -19.32 -8.62
C VAL A 20 4.70 -18.81 -9.79
N HIS A 21 4.58 -19.39 -10.98
CA HIS A 21 5.23 -18.86 -12.19
C HIS A 21 4.74 -17.45 -12.54
N VAL A 22 3.43 -17.19 -12.48
CA VAL A 22 2.88 -15.84 -12.73
C VAL A 22 3.39 -14.83 -11.71
N VAL A 23 3.49 -15.20 -10.43
CA VAL A 23 4.08 -14.34 -9.38
C VAL A 23 5.56 -14.07 -9.69
N ALA A 24 6.33 -15.08 -10.09
CA ALA A 24 7.73 -14.91 -10.46
C ALA A 24 7.89 -13.99 -11.68
N VAL A 25 7.02 -14.12 -12.69
CA VAL A 25 6.97 -13.21 -13.84
C VAL A 25 6.61 -11.80 -13.40
N ALA A 26 5.62 -11.62 -12.52
CA ALA A 26 5.26 -10.31 -11.98
C ALA A 26 6.43 -9.65 -11.23
N CYS A 27 7.17 -10.43 -10.42
CA CYS A 27 8.39 -9.96 -9.77
C CYS A 27 9.47 -9.54 -10.77
N ALA A 28 9.71 -10.35 -11.81
CA ALA A 28 10.68 -10.02 -12.85
C ALA A 28 10.28 -8.74 -13.61
N LEU A 29 9.01 -8.60 -13.99
CA LEU A 29 8.48 -7.42 -14.64
C LEU A 29 8.59 -6.17 -13.76
N PHE A 30 8.24 -6.28 -12.48
CA PHE A 30 8.41 -5.20 -11.52
C PHE A 30 9.87 -4.73 -11.43
N LEU A 31 10.83 -5.66 -11.39
CA LEU A 31 12.25 -5.34 -11.37
C LEU A 31 12.70 -4.67 -12.67
N VAL A 32 12.24 -5.18 -13.83
CA VAL A 32 12.50 -4.55 -15.14
C VAL A 32 11.92 -3.13 -15.18
N HIS A 33 10.73 -2.90 -14.64
CA HIS A 33 10.17 -1.54 -14.56
C HIS A 33 11.00 -0.65 -13.62
N ALA A 34 11.43 -1.17 -12.48
CA ALA A 34 12.23 -0.44 -11.51
C ALA A 34 13.62 -0.06 -12.07
N THR A 35 14.21 -0.84 -12.99
CA THR A 35 15.50 -0.48 -13.61
C THR A 35 15.37 0.74 -14.53
N PHE A 36 14.26 0.89 -15.26
CA PHE A 36 14.03 2.07 -16.12
C PHE A 36 13.98 3.39 -15.34
N ILE A 37 13.61 3.35 -14.05
CA ILE A 37 13.55 4.52 -13.17
C ILE A 37 14.56 4.44 -12.02
N SER A 38 15.61 3.63 -12.20
CA SER A 38 16.63 3.40 -11.17
C SER A 38 17.40 4.67 -10.78
N THR A 39 17.57 5.60 -11.73
CA THR A 39 18.28 6.88 -11.53
C THR A 39 17.36 8.01 -11.06
N TRP A 40 16.05 7.90 -11.27
CA TRP A 40 15.08 8.91 -10.88
C TRP A 40 14.81 8.84 -9.37
N GLN A 41 14.76 9.99 -8.71
CA GLN A 41 14.41 10.09 -7.29
C GLN A 41 13.58 11.35 -7.13
N ILE A 42 12.57 11.32 -6.27
CA ILE A 42 11.82 12.53 -5.98
C ILE A 42 12.63 13.44 -5.05
N GLU A 43 12.60 14.74 -5.33
CA GLU A 43 13.34 15.75 -4.55
C GLU A 43 13.00 15.71 -3.06
N ASP A 44 11.73 15.48 -2.72
CA ASP A 44 11.24 15.40 -1.34
C ASP A 44 12.01 14.40 -0.46
N ALA A 45 12.60 13.36 -1.06
CA ALA A 45 13.41 12.38 -0.34
C ALA A 45 14.67 13.00 0.30
N ALA A 46 15.18 14.10 -0.26
CA ALA A 46 16.35 14.81 0.24
C ALA A 46 16.15 15.33 1.67
N ILE A 47 14.91 15.68 2.05
CA ILE A 47 14.59 16.07 3.42
C ILE A 47 14.90 14.91 4.36
N THR A 48 14.31 13.73 4.14
CA THR A 48 14.58 12.56 4.97
C THR A 48 16.07 12.20 4.98
N PHE A 49 16.77 12.34 3.85
CA PHE A 49 18.21 12.04 3.78
C PHE A 49 19.05 12.98 4.64
N ALA A 50 18.73 14.29 4.65
CA ALA A 50 19.41 15.26 5.50
C ALA A 50 19.25 14.91 6.98
N TYR A 51 18.01 14.61 7.42
CA TYR A 51 17.75 14.20 8.81
C TYR A 51 18.45 12.88 9.16
N ALA A 52 18.41 11.90 8.27
CA ALA A 52 19.07 10.60 8.49
C ALA A 52 20.59 10.76 8.62
N ARG A 53 21.21 11.55 7.74
CA ARG A 53 22.63 11.87 7.76
C ARG A 53 23.03 12.62 9.04
N ASN A 54 22.31 13.70 9.38
CA ASN A 54 22.66 14.54 10.52
C ASN A 54 22.51 13.77 11.84
N ALA A 55 21.48 12.94 11.97
CA ALA A 55 21.34 12.05 13.11
C ALA A 55 22.48 11.03 13.18
N ALA A 56 22.91 10.48 12.04
CA ALA A 56 23.99 9.50 11.99
C ALA A 56 25.38 10.08 12.36
N ILE A 57 25.62 11.37 12.11
CA ILE A 57 26.88 12.04 12.49
C ILE A 57 26.84 12.70 13.87
N GLY A 58 25.76 12.52 14.64
CA GLY A 58 25.64 13.00 16.02
C GLY A 58 25.09 14.42 16.18
N GLU A 59 24.67 15.07 15.10
CA GLU A 59 24.06 16.42 15.13
C GLU A 59 22.57 16.38 15.55
N GLY A 60 22.01 15.18 15.69
CA GLY A 60 20.61 14.96 16.02
C GLY A 60 19.69 14.99 14.80
N PHE A 61 18.38 14.88 15.03
CA PHE A 61 17.37 14.92 13.98
C PHE A 61 17.06 16.36 13.58
N VAL A 62 18.02 17.00 12.92
CA VAL A 62 17.92 18.40 12.45
C VAL A 62 18.08 18.48 10.94
N ALA A 63 17.45 19.49 10.31
CA ALA A 63 17.64 19.74 8.89
C ALA A 63 19.04 20.29 8.58
N ASN A 64 19.52 21.22 9.41
CA ASN A 64 20.83 21.84 9.31
C ASN A 64 21.59 21.65 10.64
N PRO A 65 22.84 21.13 10.62
CA PRO A 65 23.69 21.05 11.82
C PRO A 65 23.80 22.40 12.55
N GLY A 66 23.77 22.37 13.89
CA GLY A 66 23.74 23.57 14.74
C GLY A 66 22.44 24.39 14.68
N GLY A 67 21.44 23.98 13.88
CA GLY A 67 20.14 24.62 13.79
C GLY A 67 19.19 24.25 14.94
N THR A 68 18.01 24.86 14.93
CA THR A 68 16.95 24.50 15.88
C THR A 68 16.39 23.11 15.58
N TRP A 69 16.01 22.40 16.64
CA TRP A 69 15.37 21.09 16.53
C TRP A 69 13.93 21.27 16.07
N VAL A 70 13.71 21.07 14.77
CA VAL A 70 12.40 21.16 14.14
C VAL A 70 12.16 19.88 13.35
N GLN A 71 11.01 19.23 13.55
CA GLN A 71 10.64 18.04 12.81
C GLN A 71 10.15 18.39 11.40
N GLY A 72 10.97 18.12 10.39
CA GLY A 72 10.68 18.36 8.97
C GLY A 72 10.19 17.13 8.20
N PHE A 73 10.21 15.94 8.82
CA PHE A 73 9.80 14.68 8.19
C PHE A 73 8.54 14.12 8.87
N SER A 74 7.73 13.38 8.11
CA SER A 74 6.50 12.73 8.59
C SER A 74 6.49 11.22 8.37
N ASN A 75 7.66 10.63 8.13
CA ASN A 75 7.89 9.21 7.89
C ASN A 75 8.89 8.56 8.88
N PRO A 76 8.63 8.58 10.20
CA PRO A 76 9.52 8.07 11.24
C PRO A 76 10.16 6.70 10.97
N THR A 77 9.37 5.69 10.60
CA THR A 77 9.89 4.34 10.33
C THR A 77 10.95 4.36 9.22
N TRP A 78 10.75 5.19 8.19
CA TRP A 78 11.67 5.34 7.08
C TRP A 78 12.92 6.13 7.45
N THR A 79 12.75 7.27 8.15
CA THR A 79 13.88 8.06 8.64
C THR A 79 14.78 7.23 9.54
N LEU A 80 14.23 6.51 10.52
CA LEU A 80 15.00 5.67 11.44
C LEU A 80 15.74 4.54 10.72
N PHE A 81 15.11 3.91 9.73
CA PHE A 81 15.76 2.93 8.87
C PHE A 81 16.95 3.54 8.12
N LEU A 82 16.76 4.71 7.48
CA LEU A 82 17.83 5.37 6.76
C LEU A 82 18.96 5.85 7.68
N THR A 83 18.64 6.37 8.87
CA THR A 83 19.63 6.71 9.90
C THR A 83 20.46 5.48 10.25
N LEU A 84 19.83 4.33 10.52
CA LEU A 84 20.54 3.09 10.83
C LEU A 84 21.47 2.66 9.70
N THR A 85 21.00 2.69 8.45
CA THR A 85 21.86 2.32 7.31
C THR A 85 23.02 3.30 7.12
N THR A 86 22.80 4.59 7.39
CA THR A 86 23.83 5.64 7.29
C THR A 86 24.87 5.49 8.40
N LEU A 87 24.44 5.13 9.63
CA LEU A 87 25.33 4.78 10.75
C LEU A 87 26.25 3.59 10.42
N LEU A 88 25.78 2.65 9.61
CA LEU A 88 26.56 1.52 9.12
C LEU A 88 27.50 1.89 7.95
N GLY A 89 27.58 3.17 7.57
CA GLY A 89 28.40 3.65 6.46
C GLY A 89 27.83 3.33 5.07
N LEU A 90 26.55 2.91 4.98
CA LEU A 90 25.92 2.61 3.71
C LEU A 90 25.39 3.90 3.04
N PRO A 91 25.51 4.02 1.70
CA PRO A 91 25.04 5.20 0.99
C PRO A 91 23.52 5.32 1.03
N VAL A 92 23.01 6.40 1.65
CA VAL A 92 21.58 6.64 1.87
C VAL A 92 20.74 6.55 0.60
N PHE A 93 21.27 7.06 -0.53
CA PHE A 93 20.58 7.01 -1.82
C PHE A 93 20.33 5.57 -2.26
N ALA A 94 21.37 4.72 -2.26
CA ALA A 94 21.24 3.32 -2.64
C ALA A 94 20.33 2.56 -1.68
N MET A 95 20.47 2.80 -0.37
CA MET A 95 19.64 2.13 0.64
C MET A 95 18.17 2.51 0.55
N SER A 96 17.86 3.77 0.25
CA SER A 96 16.48 4.21 0.00
C SER A 96 15.86 3.50 -1.21
N LYS A 97 16.62 3.35 -2.30
CA LYS A 97 16.19 2.63 -3.50
C LYS A 97 15.99 1.14 -3.24
N LEU A 98 16.99 0.50 -2.63
CA LEU A 98 16.96 -0.93 -2.35
C LEU A 98 15.84 -1.29 -1.38
N ALA A 99 15.63 -0.49 -0.33
CA ALA A 99 14.57 -0.74 0.64
C ALA A 99 13.18 -0.50 0.04
N GLY A 100 13.00 0.55 -0.76
CA GLY A 100 11.75 0.85 -1.44
C GLY A 100 11.36 -0.22 -2.47
N VAL A 101 12.27 -0.50 -3.42
CA VAL A 101 12.08 -1.52 -4.47
C VAL A 101 12.00 -2.92 -3.84
N GLY A 102 12.84 -3.23 -2.86
CA GLY A 102 12.82 -4.50 -2.14
C GLY A 102 11.48 -4.72 -1.43
N SER A 103 10.92 -3.67 -0.82
CA SER A 103 9.61 -3.75 -0.17
C SER A 103 8.46 -3.89 -1.17
N GLY A 104 8.54 -3.20 -2.32
CA GLY A 104 7.63 -3.42 -3.44
C GLY A 104 7.66 -4.86 -3.96
N LEU A 105 8.87 -5.41 -4.14
CA LEU A 105 9.10 -6.79 -4.58
C LEU A 105 8.51 -7.81 -3.59
N LEU A 106 8.72 -7.61 -2.28
CA LEU A 106 8.15 -8.46 -1.23
C LEU A 106 6.63 -8.33 -1.12
N THR A 107 6.06 -7.19 -1.50
CA THR A 107 4.61 -6.97 -1.48
C THR A 107 3.89 -7.85 -2.51
N LEU A 108 4.51 -8.15 -3.66
CA LEU A 108 3.88 -8.96 -4.72
C LEU A 108 3.47 -10.37 -4.27
N PRO A 109 4.37 -11.23 -3.72
CA PRO A 109 3.96 -12.55 -3.24
C PRO A 109 2.96 -12.45 -2.07
N LEU A 110 3.02 -11.41 -1.24
CA LEU A 110 2.04 -11.19 -0.18
C LEU A 110 0.67 -10.81 -0.76
N ALA A 111 0.60 -9.98 -1.79
CA ALA A 111 -0.63 -9.65 -2.51
C ALA A 111 -1.27 -10.91 -3.13
N TRP A 112 -0.46 -11.82 -3.68
CA TRP A 112 -0.93 -13.13 -4.14
C TRP A 112 -1.53 -13.97 -3.01
N LEU A 113 -0.83 -14.07 -1.87
CA LEU A 113 -1.35 -14.80 -0.71
C LEU A 113 -2.67 -14.20 -0.21
N TRP A 114 -2.79 -12.87 -0.20
CA TRP A 114 -4.01 -12.19 0.19
C TRP A 114 -5.13 -12.49 -0.80
N ALA A 115 -4.88 -12.39 -2.11
CA ALA A 115 -5.86 -12.72 -3.13
C ALA A 115 -6.31 -14.20 -3.05
N ARG A 116 -5.41 -15.13 -2.71
CA ARG A 116 -5.77 -16.55 -2.48
C ARG A 116 -6.72 -16.69 -1.29
N ARG A 117 -6.54 -15.93 -0.21
CA ARG A 117 -7.46 -15.96 0.95
C ARG A 117 -8.86 -15.45 0.62
N LEU A 118 -8.98 -14.55 -0.35
CA LEU A 118 -10.27 -14.01 -0.80
C LEU A 118 -10.99 -14.90 -1.81
N THR A 119 -10.31 -15.92 -2.35
CA THR A 119 -10.83 -16.81 -3.38
C THR A 119 -11.27 -18.13 -2.75
N SER A 120 -12.52 -18.55 -2.98
CA SER A 120 -13.06 -19.79 -2.37
C SER A 120 -12.37 -21.05 -2.87
N THR A 121 -11.97 -21.09 -4.15
CA THR A 121 -11.28 -22.22 -4.78
C THR A 121 -9.93 -21.75 -5.36
N PRO A 122 -8.99 -21.34 -4.50
CA PRO A 122 -7.78 -20.65 -4.93
C PRO A 122 -6.87 -21.53 -5.78
N ASP A 123 -6.95 -22.87 -5.65
CA ASP A 123 -6.15 -23.80 -6.45
C ASP A 123 -6.87 -24.28 -7.72
N ALA A 124 -8.09 -23.80 -7.98
CA ALA A 124 -8.86 -24.08 -9.18
C ALA A 124 -8.89 -22.92 -10.19
N SER A 125 -8.17 -21.82 -9.91
CA SER A 125 -8.20 -20.62 -10.74
C SER A 125 -6.84 -19.91 -10.76
N LEU A 126 -6.47 -19.26 -11.85
CA LEU A 126 -5.29 -18.38 -11.91
C LEU A 126 -5.56 -16.99 -11.33
N TRP A 127 -6.81 -16.69 -10.98
CA TRP A 127 -7.26 -15.38 -10.53
C TRP A 127 -6.43 -14.75 -9.39
N PRO A 128 -6.05 -15.51 -8.34
CA PRO A 128 -5.26 -14.93 -7.26
C PRO A 128 -3.91 -14.36 -7.74
N ALA A 129 -3.33 -14.94 -8.79
CA ALA A 129 -2.05 -14.50 -9.34
C ALA A 129 -2.17 -13.24 -10.23
N MET A 130 -3.39 -12.78 -10.54
CA MET A 130 -3.58 -11.51 -11.24
C MET A 130 -3.29 -10.31 -10.35
N ALA A 131 -3.51 -10.41 -9.04
CA ALA A 131 -3.23 -9.33 -8.10
C ALA A 131 -1.76 -8.81 -8.15
N PRO A 132 -0.72 -9.66 -8.00
CA PRO A 132 0.66 -9.21 -8.15
C PRO A 132 0.99 -8.76 -9.57
N LEU A 133 0.37 -9.36 -10.60
CA LEU A 133 0.61 -8.97 -11.99
C LEU A 133 0.11 -7.54 -12.24
N LEU A 134 -1.11 -7.21 -11.80
CA LEU A 134 -1.67 -5.86 -11.88
C LEU A 134 -0.84 -4.84 -11.09
N LEU A 135 -0.32 -5.21 -9.92
CA LEU A 135 0.60 -4.35 -9.17
C LEU A 135 1.92 -4.11 -9.91
N ALA A 136 2.52 -5.17 -10.49
CA ALA A 136 3.77 -5.04 -11.24
C ALA A 136 3.63 -4.15 -12.49
N PHE A 137 2.46 -4.18 -13.14
CA PHE A 137 2.17 -3.28 -14.27
C PHE A 137 1.73 -1.88 -13.83
N SER A 138 1.34 -1.67 -12.58
CA SER A 138 0.91 -0.35 -12.08
C SER A 138 2.09 0.61 -12.02
N GLY A 139 2.17 1.51 -13.01
CA GLY A 139 3.18 2.57 -13.06
C GLY A 139 3.32 3.34 -11.75
N PRO A 140 2.23 3.83 -11.12
CA PRO A 140 2.29 4.47 -9.81
C PRO A 140 2.90 3.58 -8.73
N PHE A 141 2.54 2.29 -8.67
CA PHE A 141 3.11 1.38 -7.68
C PHE A 141 4.63 1.26 -7.86
N VAL A 142 5.12 1.10 -9.10
CA VAL A 142 6.56 0.99 -9.36
C VAL A 142 7.28 2.32 -9.09
N VAL A 143 6.75 3.43 -9.59
CA VAL A 143 7.36 4.78 -9.41
C VAL A 143 7.50 5.11 -7.93
N TRP A 144 6.43 4.97 -7.15
CA TRP A 144 6.43 5.38 -5.75
C TRP A 144 7.20 4.42 -4.85
N THR A 145 7.30 3.13 -5.19
CA THR A 145 8.20 2.20 -4.48
C THR A 145 9.67 2.50 -4.78
N ALA A 146 9.98 3.05 -5.95
CA ALA A 146 11.32 3.45 -6.33
C ALA A 146 11.61 4.94 -6.14
N SER A 147 10.71 5.76 -5.61
CA SER A 147 10.96 7.21 -5.45
C SER A 147 11.95 7.53 -4.32
N GLY A 148 12.32 6.50 -3.54
CA GLY A 148 13.07 6.50 -2.29
C GLY A 148 12.47 7.36 -1.16
N LEU A 149 11.16 7.54 -1.25
CA LEU A 149 10.28 7.73 -0.11
C LEU A 149 9.81 6.39 0.46
N GLU A 150 9.03 6.46 1.53
CA GLU A 150 8.58 5.34 2.34
C GLU A 150 7.47 4.47 1.74
N ASN A 151 6.98 4.77 0.53
CA ASN A 151 5.78 4.12 -0.03
C ASN A 151 5.93 2.59 -0.15
N GLY A 152 7.15 2.09 -0.41
CA GLY A 152 7.44 0.66 -0.40
C GLY A 152 7.19 0.01 0.97
N PHE A 153 7.64 0.65 2.05
CA PHE A 153 7.37 0.21 3.43
C PHE A 153 5.88 0.23 3.73
N PHE A 154 5.18 1.28 3.29
CA PHE A 154 3.73 1.39 3.49
C PHE A 154 3.00 0.19 2.87
N GLY A 155 3.25 -0.12 1.59
CA GLY A 155 2.63 -1.25 0.90
C GLY A 155 2.96 -2.60 1.55
N LEU A 156 4.23 -2.81 1.91
CA LEU A 156 4.69 -4.04 2.55
C LEU A 156 4.03 -4.25 3.91
N PHE A 157 4.10 -3.27 4.80
CA PHE A 157 3.59 -3.38 6.16
C PHE A 157 2.07 -3.47 6.21
N LEU A 158 1.37 -2.77 5.32
CA LEU A 158 -0.08 -2.93 5.16
C LEU A 158 -0.45 -4.36 4.77
N THR A 159 0.18 -4.87 3.71
CA THR A 159 -0.14 -6.20 3.18
C THR A 159 0.23 -7.31 4.18
N ALA A 160 1.41 -7.19 4.81
CA ALA A 160 1.86 -8.12 5.84
C ALA A 160 0.96 -8.08 7.09
N GLY A 161 0.59 -6.88 7.55
CA GLY A 161 -0.28 -6.69 8.71
C GLY A 161 -1.67 -7.28 8.50
N VAL A 162 -2.28 -7.06 7.33
CA VAL A 162 -3.58 -7.66 6.99
C VAL A 162 -3.49 -9.18 6.95
N LEU A 163 -2.50 -9.75 6.25
CA LEU A 163 -2.33 -11.20 6.18
C LEU A 163 -2.12 -11.83 7.56
N ARG A 164 -1.34 -11.17 8.41
CA ARG A 164 -1.07 -11.66 9.76
C ARG A 164 -2.31 -11.60 10.65
N LEU A 165 -3.09 -10.54 10.55
CA LEU A 165 -4.34 -10.36 11.29
C LEU A 165 -5.42 -11.35 10.82
N LEU A 166 -5.53 -11.59 9.51
CA LEU A 166 -6.40 -12.64 8.97
C LEU A 166 -6.02 -14.01 9.55
N HIS A 167 -4.72 -14.31 9.60
CA HIS A 167 -4.24 -15.54 10.20
C HIS A 167 -4.60 -15.64 11.70
N GLU A 168 -4.53 -14.55 12.47
CA GLU A 168 -4.97 -14.51 13.88
C GLU A 168 -6.49 -14.68 14.02
N GLY A 169 -7.27 -14.31 13.01
CA GLY A 169 -8.71 -14.51 12.96
C GLY A 169 -9.14 -15.94 12.64
N ASP A 170 -8.28 -16.75 12.02
CA ASP A 170 -8.59 -18.13 11.64
C ASP A 170 -8.37 -19.12 12.79
N ARG A 171 -7.44 -18.83 13.70
CA ARG A 171 -7.04 -19.72 14.80
C ARG A 171 -6.36 -18.94 15.92
N PRO A 172 -6.38 -19.45 17.16
CA PRO A 172 -5.67 -18.83 18.28
C PRO A 172 -4.19 -18.63 17.94
N ALA A 173 -3.74 -17.37 18.03
CA ALA A 173 -2.37 -16.96 17.76
C ALA A 173 -2.03 -15.69 18.56
N ALA A 174 -0.75 -15.45 18.82
CA ALA A 174 -0.30 -14.19 19.39
C ALA A 174 -0.53 -13.01 18.40
N PRO A 175 -0.72 -11.77 18.90
CA PRO A 175 -1.08 -10.58 18.13
C PRO A 175 0.11 -9.99 17.35
N TRP A 176 0.79 -10.83 16.57
CA TRP A 176 1.97 -10.45 15.80
C TRP A 176 1.65 -9.50 14.64
N SER A 177 0.37 -9.39 14.24
CA SER A 177 -0.12 -8.36 13.32
C SER A 177 0.14 -6.94 13.83
N ALA A 178 0.28 -6.75 15.14
CA ALA A 178 0.59 -5.47 15.74
C ALA A 178 1.94 -4.90 15.28
N VAL A 179 2.96 -5.75 15.02
CA VAL A 179 4.29 -5.29 14.62
C VAL A 179 4.29 -4.56 13.27
N PRO A 180 3.88 -5.19 12.15
CA PRO A 180 3.80 -4.48 10.87
C PRO A 180 2.80 -3.33 10.92
N LEU A 181 1.69 -3.43 11.66
CA LEU A 181 0.71 -2.34 11.76
C LEU A 181 1.24 -1.14 12.57
N ALA A 182 2.08 -1.35 13.59
CA ALA A 182 2.77 -0.28 14.29
C ALA A 182 3.79 0.42 13.38
N LEU A 183 4.59 -0.36 12.64
CA LEU A 183 5.54 0.18 11.66
C LEU A 183 4.81 0.97 10.57
N LEU A 184 3.66 0.46 10.08
CA LEU A 184 2.78 1.16 9.15
C LEU A 184 2.30 2.49 9.72
N ALA A 185 1.75 2.49 10.96
CA ALA A 185 1.26 3.69 11.63
C ALA A 185 2.32 4.79 11.74
N LEU A 186 3.59 4.40 11.92
CA LEU A 186 4.75 5.29 12.00
C LEU A 186 5.41 5.57 10.64
N THR A 187 4.91 4.97 9.55
CA THR A 187 5.44 5.21 8.21
C THR A 187 4.88 6.51 7.63
N ARG A 188 3.62 6.85 7.92
CA ARG A 188 2.95 8.05 7.38
C ARG A 188 1.88 8.60 8.34
N PRO A 189 1.58 9.91 8.32
CA PRO A 189 0.63 10.52 9.25
C PRO A 189 -0.82 10.05 9.07
N GLU A 190 -1.22 9.64 7.87
CA GLU A 190 -2.55 9.08 7.58
C GLU A 190 -2.66 7.57 7.88
N ALA A 191 -1.53 6.88 8.03
CA ALA A 191 -1.49 5.43 8.24
C ALA A 191 -2.27 4.94 9.48
N PRO A 192 -2.35 5.68 10.60
CA PRO A 192 -3.19 5.29 11.74
C PRO A 192 -4.66 5.06 11.37
N VAL A 193 -5.20 5.79 10.38
CA VAL A 193 -6.57 5.58 9.90
C VAL A 193 -6.72 4.22 9.19
N TYR A 194 -5.72 3.83 8.39
CA TYR A 194 -5.70 2.50 7.77
C TYR A 194 -5.62 1.40 8.84
N VAL A 195 -4.74 1.57 9.83
CA VAL A 195 -4.58 0.62 10.93
C VAL A 195 -5.89 0.48 11.72
N ALA A 196 -6.55 1.58 12.06
CA ALA A 196 -7.84 1.57 12.75
C ALA A 196 -8.93 0.88 11.89
N THR A 197 -8.98 1.18 10.59
CA THR A 197 -9.94 0.55 9.67
C THR A 197 -9.72 -0.97 9.59
N ILE A 198 -8.48 -1.41 9.44
CA ILE A 198 -8.10 -2.82 9.41
C ILE A 198 -8.47 -3.51 10.74
N ALA A 199 -8.15 -2.87 11.88
CA ALA A 199 -8.45 -3.39 13.21
C ALA A 199 -9.96 -3.51 13.45
N VAL A 200 -10.76 -2.53 13.03
CA VAL A 200 -12.23 -2.59 13.17
C VAL A 200 -12.84 -3.68 12.29
N LEU A 201 -12.37 -3.82 11.04
CA LEU A 201 -12.96 -4.76 10.09
C LEU A 201 -12.54 -6.21 10.35
N LEU A 202 -11.30 -6.45 10.75
CA LEU A 202 -10.72 -7.79 10.86
C LEU A 202 -10.41 -8.20 12.31
N GLY A 203 -10.16 -7.24 13.19
CA GLY A 203 -9.85 -7.47 14.60
C GLY A 203 -10.91 -8.24 15.39
N PRO A 204 -12.24 -8.08 15.14
CA PRO A 204 -13.24 -8.88 15.83
C PRO A 204 -13.03 -10.39 15.65
N ARG A 205 -12.61 -10.85 14.47
CA ARG A 205 -12.34 -12.28 14.25
C ARG A 205 -11.16 -12.76 15.08
N ALA A 206 -10.08 -11.99 15.13
CA ALA A 206 -8.91 -12.31 15.93
C ALA A 206 -9.19 -12.23 17.44
N PHE A 207 -10.03 -11.28 17.86
CA PHE A 207 -10.52 -11.19 19.23
C PHE A 207 -11.33 -12.42 19.64
N LEU A 208 -12.21 -12.91 18.77
CA LEU A 208 -12.98 -14.14 19.06
C LEU A 208 -12.06 -15.36 19.24
N GLN A 209 -10.88 -15.39 18.61
CA GLN A 209 -9.90 -16.47 18.77
C GLN A 209 -8.98 -16.30 19.99
N GLY A 210 -8.56 -15.07 20.30
CA GLY A 210 -7.51 -14.78 21.29
C GLY A 210 -7.98 -14.07 22.57
N GLY A 211 -9.25 -13.64 22.62
CA GLY A 211 -9.88 -12.96 23.74
C GLY A 211 -9.18 -11.66 24.16
N VAL A 212 -9.34 -11.30 25.43
CA VAL A 212 -8.80 -10.05 26.00
C VAL A 212 -7.28 -9.97 25.96
N ARG A 213 -6.58 -11.11 26.10
CA ARG A 213 -5.11 -11.16 26.05
C ARG A 213 -4.58 -10.77 24.68
N TRP A 214 -5.20 -11.27 23.61
CA TRP A 214 -4.86 -10.87 22.26
C TRP A 214 -5.17 -9.39 22.04
N ALA A 215 -6.35 -8.90 22.47
CA ALA A 215 -6.71 -7.49 22.30
C ALA A 215 -5.74 -6.54 23.01
N LEU A 216 -5.38 -6.84 24.26
CA LEU A 216 -4.39 -6.04 25.01
C LEU A 216 -3.03 -6.08 24.32
N GLY A 217 -2.56 -7.25 23.90
CA GLY A 217 -1.28 -7.36 23.20
C GLY A 217 -1.28 -6.65 21.84
N PHE A 218 -2.40 -6.66 21.12
CA PHE A 218 -2.55 -5.95 19.85
C PHE A 218 -2.55 -4.43 20.07
N VAL A 219 -3.40 -3.95 20.99
CA VAL A 219 -3.51 -2.51 21.30
C VAL A 219 -2.19 -1.98 21.83
N LEU A 220 -1.55 -2.66 22.78
CA LEU A 220 -0.24 -2.24 23.30
C LEU A 220 0.83 -2.31 22.21
N GLY A 221 0.83 -3.37 21.40
CA GLY A 221 1.80 -3.56 20.32
C GLY A 221 1.74 -2.47 19.25
N VAL A 222 0.56 -1.90 18.98
CA VAL A 222 0.40 -0.78 18.03
C VAL A 222 0.55 0.58 18.72
N ALA A 223 -0.13 0.78 19.85
CA ALA A 223 -0.21 2.08 20.49
C ALA A 223 1.08 2.48 21.21
N ALA A 224 1.81 1.53 21.83
CA ALA A 224 3.01 1.88 22.59
C ALA A 224 4.14 2.44 21.70
N PRO A 225 4.47 1.86 20.52
CA PRO A 225 5.45 2.46 19.62
C PRO A 225 5.02 3.84 19.11
N VAL A 226 3.74 4.01 18.76
CA VAL A 226 3.20 5.29 18.28
C VAL A 226 3.26 6.34 19.37
N ALA A 227 2.79 6.03 20.58
CA ALA A 227 2.83 6.92 21.72
C ALA A 227 4.27 7.26 22.12
N GLY A 228 5.16 6.27 22.15
CA GLY A 228 6.58 6.47 22.43
C GLY A 228 7.23 7.43 21.44
N TRP A 229 6.92 7.30 20.15
CA TRP A 229 7.40 8.22 19.12
C TRP A 229 6.85 9.65 19.33
N LEU A 230 5.56 9.81 19.60
CA LEU A 230 4.94 11.11 19.82
C LEU A 230 5.49 11.80 21.07
N LEU A 231 5.67 11.05 22.16
CA LEU A 231 6.28 11.56 23.40
C LEU A 231 7.74 11.96 23.19
N TRP A 232 8.49 11.18 22.41
CA TRP A 232 9.85 11.54 22.03
C TRP A 232 9.87 12.80 21.17
N CYS A 233 8.91 12.98 20.24
CA CYS A 233 8.80 14.19 19.44
C CYS A 233 8.48 15.42 20.30
N GLU A 234 7.55 15.31 21.25
CA GLU A 234 7.24 16.37 22.20
C GLU A 234 8.48 16.79 22.99
N TRP A 235 9.25 15.82 23.49
CA TRP A 235 10.49 16.09 24.22
C TRP A 235 11.60 16.68 23.33
N ALA A 236 11.80 16.15 22.13
CA ALA A 236 12.93 16.51 21.25
C ALA A 236 12.68 17.78 20.43
N PHE A 237 11.44 17.99 19.95
CA PHE A 237 11.07 19.09 19.05
C PHE A 237 10.15 20.13 19.71
N GLY A 238 9.63 19.85 20.91
CA GLY A 238 8.65 20.69 21.59
C GLY A 238 7.21 20.54 21.10
N TRP A 239 6.97 19.63 20.14
CA TRP A 239 5.66 19.37 19.56
C TRP A 239 5.52 17.89 19.17
N ALA A 240 4.37 17.29 19.49
CA ALA A 240 4.12 15.87 19.22
C ALA A 240 3.96 15.54 17.71
N LEU A 241 3.47 16.49 16.90
CA LEU A 241 3.26 16.28 15.47
C LEU A 241 4.32 17.01 14.63
N PRO A 242 4.57 16.57 13.37
CA PRO A 242 5.52 17.24 12.48
C PRO A 242 5.16 18.69 12.22
N ASN A 243 6.16 19.56 12.04
CA ASN A 243 5.93 20.98 11.77
C ASN A 243 5.09 21.20 10.49
N THR A 244 5.19 20.30 9.52
CA THR A 244 4.38 20.31 8.29
C THR A 244 2.88 20.13 8.53
N TYR A 245 2.48 19.59 9.68
CA TYR A 245 1.07 19.55 10.11
C TYR A 245 0.60 20.92 10.59
N TYR A 246 1.41 21.60 11.41
CA TYR A 246 1.05 22.91 12.00
C TYR A 246 1.20 24.07 11.01
N ALA A 247 2.16 23.99 10.09
CA ALA A 247 2.40 25.01 9.08
C ALA A 247 1.33 25.04 7.97
N LYS A 248 0.50 23.98 7.85
CA LYS A 248 -0.61 23.95 6.91
C LYS A 248 -1.79 24.75 7.44
N ASP A 249 -2.31 25.64 6.60
CA ASP A 249 -3.42 26.54 6.94
C ASP A 249 -4.63 25.74 7.48
N PRO A 250 -5.18 26.08 8.66
CA PRO A 250 -6.38 25.46 9.20
C PRO A 250 -7.61 25.56 8.27
N SER A 251 -7.63 26.57 7.38
CA SER A 251 -8.68 26.73 6.36
C SER A 251 -8.56 25.74 5.20
N ASP A 252 -7.40 25.08 5.03
CA ASP A 252 -7.15 24.02 4.04
C ASP A 252 -7.62 22.63 4.55
N ARG A 253 -8.25 22.57 5.74
CA ARG A 253 -8.83 21.34 6.31
C ARG A 253 -10.14 21.01 5.59
N ALA A 254 -10.13 19.92 4.82
CA ALA A 254 -11.25 19.46 4.03
C ALA A 254 -12.49 19.19 4.90
N PHE A 255 -13.59 19.87 4.64
CA PHE A 255 -14.91 19.44 5.10
C PHE A 255 -15.55 18.53 4.05
N PRO A 256 -16.17 17.41 4.47
CA PRO A 256 -16.73 16.41 3.55
C PRO A 256 -17.83 16.95 2.61
N LEU A 257 -18.36 18.15 2.89
CA LEU A 257 -19.44 18.80 2.12
C LEU A 257 -18.96 19.96 1.23
N GLN A 258 -17.68 20.35 1.29
CA GLN A 258 -17.15 21.48 0.52
C GLN A 258 -16.61 21.03 -0.84
N TRP A 259 -17.50 20.64 -1.75
CA TRP A 259 -17.14 19.99 -3.03
C TRP A 259 -16.17 20.73 -3.96
N LYS A 260 -16.06 22.06 -3.79
CA LYS A 260 -15.15 22.93 -4.55
C LYS A 260 -13.78 23.13 -3.88
N HIS A 261 -13.59 22.56 -2.69
CA HIS A 261 -12.35 22.69 -1.92
C HIS A 261 -11.18 22.04 -2.67
N ARG A 262 -9.96 22.55 -2.40
CA ARG A 262 -8.70 22.08 -2.99
C ARG A 262 -8.54 20.56 -2.86
N THR A 263 -8.93 20.01 -1.72
CA THR A 263 -8.85 18.57 -1.42
C THR A 263 -9.70 17.72 -2.36
N TRP A 264 -10.95 18.10 -2.61
CA TRP A 264 -11.83 17.38 -3.53
C TRP A 264 -11.35 17.51 -4.97
N SER A 265 -10.82 18.68 -5.33
CA SER A 265 -10.20 18.91 -6.63
C SER A 265 -8.96 18.02 -6.82
N TYR A 266 -8.10 17.92 -5.80
CA TYR A 266 -6.93 17.05 -5.80
C TYR A 266 -7.31 15.57 -5.88
N LEU A 267 -8.21 15.08 -5.02
CA LEU A 267 -8.66 13.68 -5.04
C LEU A 267 -9.25 13.31 -6.40
N ARG A 268 -10.02 14.23 -6.99
CA ARG A 268 -10.61 14.04 -8.31
C ARG A 268 -9.54 14.00 -9.40
N GLN A 269 -8.64 14.98 -9.42
CA GLN A 269 -7.55 15.04 -10.38
C GLN A 269 -6.66 13.81 -10.27
N TRP A 270 -6.30 13.39 -9.05
CA TRP A 270 -5.52 12.18 -8.80
C TRP A 270 -6.26 10.92 -9.26
N SER A 271 -7.55 10.78 -8.93
CA SER A 271 -8.35 9.61 -9.31
C SER A 271 -8.51 9.47 -10.83
N LEU A 272 -8.67 10.60 -11.53
CA LEU A 272 -8.78 10.65 -12.99
C LEU A 272 -7.42 10.47 -13.68
N SER A 273 -6.39 11.17 -13.21
CA SER A 273 -5.04 11.09 -13.79
C SER A 273 -4.39 9.74 -13.51
N SER A 274 -4.68 9.11 -12.37
CA SER A 274 -4.30 7.73 -12.09
C SER A 274 -5.22 6.73 -12.78
N THR A 275 -6.33 7.19 -13.38
CA THR A 275 -7.35 6.38 -14.09
C THR A 275 -7.97 5.25 -13.26
N HIS A 276 -7.69 5.18 -11.94
CA HIS A 276 -8.22 4.19 -11.00
C HIS A 276 -9.74 4.26 -10.89
N VAL A 277 -10.33 5.43 -11.12
CA VAL A 277 -11.79 5.60 -11.14
C VAL A 277 -12.47 4.65 -12.13
N PHE A 278 -11.83 4.32 -13.25
CA PHE A 278 -12.37 3.43 -14.26
C PHE A 278 -12.30 1.95 -13.86
N LEU A 279 -11.50 1.62 -12.84
CA LEU A 279 -11.45 0.29 -12.24
C LEU A 279 -12.48 0.13 -11.10
N LEU A 280 -13.13 1.21 -10.63
CA LEU A 280 -14.15 1.13 -9.58
C LEU A 280 -15.31 0.20 -9.92
N PRO A 281 -15.88 0.20 -11.15
CA PRO A 281 -16.92 -0.78 -11.51
C PRO A 281 -16.42 -2.21 -11.32
N LEU A 282 -15.19 -2.49 -11.75
CA LEU A 282 -14.58 -3.81 -11.68
C LEU A 282 -14.36 -4.24 -10.23
N PHE A 283 -13.86 -3.33 -9.40
CA PHE A 283 -13.68 -3.56 -7.97
C PHE A 283 -15.02 -3.83 -7.28
N VAL A 284 -16.03 -2.99 -7.52
CA VAL A 284 -17.33 -3.10 -6.86
C VAL A 284 -18.06 -4.37 -7.28
N TYR A 285 -18.19 -4.63 -8.59
CA TYR A 285 -18.86 -5.84 -9.08
C TYR A 285 -18.06 -7.13 -8.81
N GLY A 286 -16.73 -7.05 -8.70
CA GLY A 286 -15.91 -8.16 -8.23
C GLY A 286 -16.31 -8.61 -6.81
N GLN A 287 -16.60 -7.66 -5.93
CA GLN A 287 -17.03 -7.92 -4.54
C GLN A 287 -18.50 -8.29 -4.44
N THR A 288 -19.38 -7.61 -5.18
CA THR A 288 -20.83 -7.77 -5.03
C THR A 288 -21.44 -8.81 -5.96
N GLY A 289 -20.69 -9.28 -6.96
CA GLY A 289 -21.24 -10.04 -8.08
C GLY A 289 -22.03 -9.15 -9.04
N LEU A 290 -22.40 -9.74 -10.18
CA LEU A 290 -23.13 -9.06 -11.26
C LEU A 290 -24.65 -9.21 -11.14
N THR A 291 -25.14 -10.11 -10.27
CA THR A 291 -26.56 -10.45 -10.15
C THR A 291 -27.06 -10.36 -8.71
N GLY A 292 -28.38 -10.21 -8.55
CA GLY A 292 -29.06 -10.24 -7.25
C GLY A 292 -28.97 -8.95 -6.40
N ARG A 293 -29.38 -9.05 -5.12
CA ARG A 293 -29.44 -7.90 -4.19
C ARG A 293 -28.06 -7.27 -3.92
N ARG A 294 -27.00 -8.08 -3.89
CA ARG A 294 -25.63 -7.59 -3.71
C ARG A 294 -25.19 -6.75 -4.90
N ALA A 295 -25.48 -7.18 -6.14
CA ALA A 295 -25.18 -6.38 -7.32
C ALA A 295 -25.90 -5.03 -7.35
N ARG A 296 -27.14 -4.93 -6.84
CA ARG A 296 -27.85 -3.65 -6.70
C ARG A 296 -27.15 -2.72 -5.70
N LEU A 297 -26.70 -3.26 -4.56
CA LEU A 297 -25.90 -2.51 -3.59
C LEU A 297 -24.56 -2.07 -4.21
N GLY A 298 -23.91 -2.94 -4.99
CA GLY A 298 -22.71 -2.61 -5.75
C GLY A 298 -22.98 -1.48 -6.74
N THR A 299 -24.05 -1.58 -7.52
CA THR A 299 -24.46 -0.53 -8.46
C THR A 299 -24.67 0.80 -7.74
N PHE A 300 -25.36 0.80 -6.59
CA PHE A 300 -25.57 1.99 -5.77
C PHE A 300 -24.24 2.60 -5.27
N VAL A 301 -23.34 1.78 -4.72
CA VAL A 301 -22.02 2.21 -4.25
C VAL A 301 -21.18 2.76 -5.40
N LEU A 302 -21.23 2.12 -6.57
CA LEU A 302 -20.53 2.55 -7.77
C LEU A 302 -21.05 3.91 -8.25
N LEU A 303 -22.38 4.07 -8.35
CA LEU A 303 -22.99 5.33 -8.76
C LEU A 303 -22.68 6.45 -7.77
N ALA A 304 -22.74 6.19 -6.46
CA ALA A 304 -22.32 7.14 -5.44
C ALA A 304 -20.84 7.52 -5.61
N GLY A 305 -19.95 6.53 -5.84
CA GLY A 305 -18.53 6.77 -6.10
C GLY A 305 -18.26 7.56 -7.38
N LEU A 306 -19.00 7.31 -8.45
CA LEU A 306 -18.88 8.03 -9.72
C LEU A 306 -19.38 9.48 -9.61
N VAL A 307 -20.48 9.71 -8.88
CA VAL A 307 -20.96 11.07 -8.56
C VAL A 307 -19.90 11.85 -7.76
N VAL A 308 -19.17 11.15 -6.89
CA VAL A 308 -18.09 11.72 -6.09
C VAL A 308 -16.82 12.02 -6.91
N THR A 309 -16.62 11.34 -8.04
CA THR A 309 -15.33 11.36 -8.77
C THR A 309 -15.39 11.97 -10.17
N LEU A 310 -16.56 12.12 -10.80
CA LEU A 310 -16.67 12.66 -12.15
C LEU A 310 -16.83 14.19 -12.17
N PRO A 311 -15.92 14.96 -12.80
CA PRO A 311 -16.00 16.42 -12.94
C PRO A 311 -16.86 16.80 -14.14
N GLY A 312 -18.15 16.43 -14.19
CA GLY A 312 -18.96 16.74 -15.37
C GLY A 312 -18.25 16.45 -16.70
N LEU A 313 -18.42 17.32 -17.72
CA LEU A 313 -17.99 17.10 -19.11
C LEU A 313 -16.54 17.50 -19.46
N SER A 314 -15.70 17.97 -18.51
CA SER A 314 -14.34 18.49 -18.81
C SER A 314 -13.21 17.46 -18.67
N TRP A 315 -13.55 16.19 -18.43
CA TRP A 315 -12.61 15.10 -18.17
C TRP A 315 -11.58 14.75 -19.27
N PRO A 316 -11.79 15.01 -20.59
CA PRO A 316 -10.79 14.63 -21.60
C PRO A 316 -9.45 15.35 -21.44
N ARG A 317 -9.43 16.53 -20.79
CA ARG A 317 -8.20 17.31 -20.52
C ARG A 317 -7.40 16.77 -19.33
N LEU A 318 -7.93 15.82 -18.54
CA LEU A 318 -7.32 15.28 -17.32
C LEU A 318 -6.55 13.97 -17.55
N LEU A 319 -6.46 13.49 -18.79
CA LEU A 319 -5.57 12.40 -19.22
C LEU A 319 -4.14 12.90 -19.52
N LEU A 320 -3.87 14.18 -19.26
CA LEU A 320 -2.56 14.80 -19.40
C LEU A 320 -1.58 14.34 -18.29
N PRO A 321 -0.26 14.51 -18.49
CA PRO A 321 0.76 14.02 -17.56
C PRO A 321 0.56 14.53 -16.13
N ILE A 322 0.78 13.67 -15.15
CA ILE A 322 0.94 14.11 -13.76
C ILE A 322 2.29 14.85 -13.68
N PRO A 323 2.35 16.08 -13.13
CA PRO A 323 3.62 16.74 -12.87
C PRO A 323 4.54 15.81 -12.08
N ASP A 324 5.82 15.78 -12.43
CA ASP A 324 6.88 15.07 -11.71
C ASP A 324 6.95 13.52 -11.86
N GLU A 325 6.06 12.89 -12.64
CA GLU A 325 6.22 11.47 -13.03
C GLU A 325 7.10 11.31 -14.30
N PRO A 326 7.98 10.27 -14.37
CA PRO A 326 8.72 9.94 -15.58
C PRO A 326 7.79 9.65 -16.77
N LYS A 327 8.07 10.24 -17.93
CA LYS A 327 7.22 10.14 -19.14
C LYS A 327 7.10 8.70 -19.64
N GLU A 328 8.11 7.87 -19.38
CA GLU A 328 8.21 6.47 -19.77
C GLU A 328 7.13 5.60 -19.11
N MET A 329 6.66 5.97 -17.92
CA MET A 329 5.62 5.25 -17.17
C MET A 329 4.20 5.51 -17.71
N MET A 330 4.03 6.53 -18.54
CA MET A 330 2.76 6.87 -19.19
C MET A 330 2.30 5.76 -20.14
N TYR A 331 3.23 5.14 -20.86
CA TYR A 331 2.94 4.09 -21.85
C TYR A 331 2.57 2.73 -21.21
N LEU A 332 2.89 2.53 -19.93
CA LEU A 332 2.61 1.29 -19.19
C LEU A 332 1.22 1.25 -18.54
N ARG A 333 0.55 2.40 -18.43
CA ARG A 333 -0.82 2.50 -17.88
C ARG A 333 -1.83 1.75 -18.75
N ILE A 334 -1.70 1.86 -20.08
CA ILE A 334 -2.61 1.25 -21.06
C ILE A 334 -2.66 -0.30 -20.97
N PRO A 335 -1.51 -1.02 -20.86
CA PRO A 335 -1.48 -2.46 -20.59
C PRO A 335 -2.17 -2.92 -19.30
N VAL A 336 -2.05 -2.18 -18.17
CA VAL A 336 -2.74 -2.51 -16.90
C VAL A 336 -4.24 -2.58 -17.10
N TYR A 337 -4.79 -1.64 -17.87
CA TYR A 337 -6.23 -1.57 -18.14
C TYR A 337 -6.69 -2.66 -19.09
N ALA A 338 -5.91 -2.97 -20.12
CA ALA A 338 -6.20 -4.10 -21.02
C ALA A 338 -6.20 -5.43 -20.25
N LEU A 339 -5.22 -5.64 -19.35
CA LEU A 339 -5.13 -6.84 -18.53
C LEU A 339 -6.22 -6.89 -17.45
N GLY A 340 -6.53 -5.77 -16.79
CA GLY A 340 -7.61 -5.69 -15.79
C GLY A 340 -9.01 -5.91 -16.39
N ALA A 341 -9.26 -5.37 -17.59
CA ALA A 341 -10.51 -5.60 -18.32
C ALA A 341 -10.62 -7.05 -18.82
N LEU A 342 -9.53 -7.61 -19.37
CA LEU A 342 -9.48 -9.01 -19.81
C LEU A 342 -9.68 -9.98 -18.63
N ALA A 343 -9.06 -9.66 -17.49
CA ALA A 343 -9.20 -10.41 -16.26
C ALA A 343 -10.69 -10.48 -15.83
N VAL A 344 -11.42 -9.37 -15.92
CA VAL A 344 -12.86 -9.32 -15.57
C VAL A 344 -13.73 -10.13 -16.53
N VAL A 345 -13.48 -10.05 -17.84
CA VAL A 345 -14.20 -10.85 -18.86
C VAL A 345 -14.01 -12.35 -18.59
N LEU A 346 -12.81 -12.75 -18.16
CA LEU A 346 -12.51 -14.14 -17.83
C LEU A 346 -13.05 -14.57 -16.45
N ALA A 347 -13.21 -13.65 -15.49
CA ALA A 347 -13.75 -13.95 -14.16
C ALA A 347 -15.29 -14.00 -14.13
N GLY A 348 -15.96 -13.14 -14.91
CA GLY A 348 -17.43 -13.13 -15.02
C GLY A 348 -17.97 -14.39 -15.70
N THR A 349 -17.22 -14.97 -16.63
CA THR A 349 -17.60 -16.20 -17.36
C THR A 349 -17.45 -17.49 -16.54
N GLY A 350 -16.79 -17.44 -15.38
CA GLY A 350 -16.54 -18.62 -14.53
C GLY A 350 -17.56 -18.87 -13.42
N ARG A 351 -18.34 -17.86 -13.00
CA ARG A 351 -19.29 -18.00 -11.87
C ARG A 351 -20.60 -18.70 -12.27
N ASP A 352 -21.09 -18.46 -13.49
CA ASP A 352 -22.39 -19.01 -13.91
C ASP A 352 -22.36 -20.55 -14.07
N ARG A 353 -21.20 -21.16 -14.34
CA ARG A 353 -21.11 -22.61 -14.52
C ARG A 353 -21.15 -23.43 -13.23
N ALA A 354 -20.99 -22.81 -12.06
CA ALA A 354 -21.00 -23.50 -10.77
C ALA A 354 -22.39 -23.56 -10.13
N ASP A 355 -23.24 -22.56 -10.39
CA ASP A 355 -24.61 -22.51 -9.87
C ASP A 355 -25.60 -23.30 -10.74
N GLU A 356 -25.30 -23.56 -12.02
CA GLU A 356 -26.12 -24.44 -12.88
C GLU A 356 -25.96 -25.95 -12.62
N ARG A 357 -25.12 -26.34 -11.65
CA ARG A 357 -24.87 -27.76 -11.29
C ARG A 357 -25.29 -28.12 -9.86
N ARG A 358 -26.19 -27.35 -9.24
CA ARG A 358 -26.76 -27.65 -7.93
C ARG A 358 -28.27 -27.82 -7.98
#